data_AF-A0A2H3DU93-F1
#
_entry.id   AF-A0A2H3DU93-F1
#
_cell.length_a   1.000
_cell.length_b   1.000
_cell.length_c   1.000
_cell.angle_alpha   90.00
_cell.angle_beta   90.00
_cell.angle_gamma   90.00
#
_symmetry.space_group_name_H-M   'P 1'
#
loop_
_entity.id
_entity.type
_entity.pdbx_description
1 polymer ?
#
loop_
_entity_poly.entity_id
_entity_poly.type
_entity_poly.pdbx_seq_one_letter_code
_entity_poly.pdbx_strand_id
1 'polypeptide(L)'
;MFTLPPSVPTANIRALRLVECSVQSPILYDLLALFPTVRFLTVGTEILAPPPPTATPAPTLYELTLKRSLRADILTWILANSVGTLRILELMDLPSADMKDVLRPHGPYIHSLRIFRFSHTAASILRSCINLKEFVLSSLPVMGPSLDNLPPSIEHFNLISHALSTPLSPFIPLIVLLPLKTFTCDKGSKSQPGFDAIERLCRTHGVALFADAPNLWPNEDPVSVSSFLRGRSTANFPLMN
;
A
#
# COMPACT_ATOMS: atom_id res chain seq x y z
N MET A 1 31.59 -17.91 -7.65
CA MET A 1 31.01 -18.71 -6.55
C MET A 1 31.38 -17.97 -5.26
N PHE A 2 30.48 -17.14 -4.72
CA PHE A 2 30.74 -16.40 -3.48
C PHE A 2 30.38 -17.31 -2.30
N THR A 3 31.37 -17.88 -1.63
CA THR A 3 31.17 -18.57 -0.36
C THR A 3 30.99 -17.54 0.74
N LEU A 4 29.79 -17.48 1.30
CA LEU A 4 29.47 -16.65 2.47
C LEU A 4 30.41 -17.02 3.64
N PRO A 5 30.99 -16.03 4.34
CA PRO A 5 31.84 -16.27 5.50
C PRO A 5 31.06 -16.95 6.65
N PRO A 6 31.75 -17.66 7.55
CA PRO A 6 31.11 -18.45 8.61
C PRO A 6 30.31 -17.54 9.56
N SER A 7 29.01 -17.83 9.61
CA SER A 7 27.99 -17.40 10.58
C SER A 7 28.14 -15.97 11.12
N VAL A 8 27.88 -14.98 10.26
CA VAL A 8 27.17 -13.80 10.76
C VAL A 8 25.87 -14.35 11.34
N PRO A 9 25.52 -14.14 12.63
CA PRO A 9 24.21 -14.54 13.12
C PRO A 9 23.20 -13.97 12.14
N THR A 10 22.45 -14.85 11.46
CA THR A 10 21.43 -14.42 10.50
C THR A 10 20.42 -13.64 11.30
N ALA A 11 20.63 -12.33 11.38
CA ALA A 11 19.72 -11.43 12.04
C ALA A 11 18.36 -11.70 11.41
N ASN A 12 17.37 -12.03 12.22
CA ASN A 12 16.01 -12.25 11.78
C ASN A 12 15.40 -10.90 11.38
N ILE A 13 15.88 -10.36 10.26
CA ILE A 13 15.39 -9.10 9.72
C ILE A 13 14.06 -9.39 9.05
N ARG A 14 12.99 -8.91 9.68
CA ARG A 14 11.64 -9.03 9.13
C ARG A 14 11.24 -7.86 8.25
N ALA A 15 11.90 -6.72 8.42
CA ALA A 15 11.61 -5.49 7.68
C ALA A 15 12.84 -4.98 6.95
N LEU A 16 12.74 -4.86 5.62
CA LEU A 16 13.80 -4.33 4.78
C LEU A 16 13.30 -3.08 4.05
N ARG A 17 14.04 -1.97 4.18
CA ARG A 17 13.77 -0.72 3.47
C ARG A 17 14.98 -0.36 2.63
N LEU A 18 14.91 -0.61 1.32
CA LEU A 18 15.92 -0.19 0.36
C LEU A 18 15.52 1.17 -0.19
N VAL A 19 15.95 2.25 0.46
CA VAL A 19 15.54 3.62 0.10
C VAL A 19 16.28 4.10 -1.15
N GLU A 20 17.58 3.89 -1.20
CA GLU A 20 18.46 4.33 -2.28
C GLU A 20 19.46 3.24 -2.63
N CYS A 21 19.68 3.06 -3.94
CA CYS A 21 20.80 2.31 -4.52
C CYS A 21 20.94 2.71 -5.98
N SER A 22 22.04 2.30 -6.63
CA SER A 22 22.15 2.42 -8.09
C SER A 22 21.06 1.58 -8.76
N VAL A 23 20.46 2.11 -9.83
CA VAL A 23 19.38 1.42 -10.57
C VAL A 23 19.83 0.10 -11.21
N GLN A 24 21.13 -0.05 -11.49
CA GLN A 24 21.72 -1.28 -12.02
C GLN A 24 22.29 -2.20 -10.91
N SER A 25 22.09 -1.86 -9.64
CA SER A 25 22.60 -2.66 -8.54
C SER A 25 21.74 -3.92 -8.32
N PRO A 26 22.33 -5.11 -8.21
CA PRO A 26 21.61 -6.33 -7.85
C PRO A 26 21.28 -6.40 -6.34
N ILE A 27 21.60 -5.37 -5.56
CA ILE A 27 21.57 -5.39 -4.09
C ILE A 27 20.22 -5.80 -3.50
N LEU A 28 19.10 -5.48 -4.18
CA LEU A 28 17.79 -5.95 -3.74
C LEU A 28 17.72 -7.48 -3.67
N TYR A 29 18.22 -8.16 -4.69
CA TYR A 29 18.19 -9.62 -4.76
C TYR A 29 19.15 -10.23 -3.74
N ASP A 30 20.35 -9.67 -3.60
CA ASP A 30 21.34 -10.12 -2.62
C ASP A 30 20.83 -9.99 -1.18
N LEU A 31 20.16 -8.87 -0.86
CA LEU A 31 19.57 -8.65 0.46
C LEU A 31 18.41 -9.61 0.74
N LEU A 32 17.54 -9.87 -0.23
CA LEU A 32 16.44 -10.81 -0.05
C LEU A 32 16.90 -12.27 0.01
N ALA A 33 18.04 -12.61 -0.61
CA ALA A 33 18.70 -13.90 -0.43
C ALA A 33 19.36 -14.03 0.96
N LEU A 34 19.96 -12.95 1.47
CA LEU A 34 20.61 -12.92 2.77
C LEU A 34 19.60 -12.92 3.94
N PHE A 35 18.43 -12.29 3.76
CA PHE A 35 17.39 -12.14 4.77
C PHE A 35 16.07 -12.80 4.34
N PRO A 36 15.99 -14.14 4.36
CA PRO A 36 14.82 -14.88 3.89
C PRO A 36 13.57 -14.67 4.77
N THR A 37 13.74 -14.14 5.98
CA THR A 37 12.66 -13.86 6.94
C THR A 37 11.97 -12.51 6.73
N VAL A 38 12.38 -11.74 5.71
CA VAL A 38 11.73 -10.47 5.35
C VAL A 38 10.27 -10.70 5.01
N ARG A 39 9.40 -9.93 5.66
CA ARG A 39 7.95 -9.89 5.40
C ARG A 39 7.45 -8.50 5.03
N PHE A 40 8.22 -7.45 5.36
CA PHE A 40 7.89 -6.06 5.07
C PHE A 40 8.97 -5.49 4.18
N LEU A 41 8.65 -5.22 2.92
CA LEU A 41 9.60 -4.72 1.94
C LEU A 41 9.20 -3.33 1.47
N THR A 42 10.12 -2.37 1.58
CA THR A 42 10.03 -1.08 0.89
C THR A 42 11.11 -0.97 -0.17
N VAL A 43 10.72 -0.69 -1.40
CA VAL A 43 11.63 -0.36 -2.50
C VAL A 43 11.44 1.12 -2.85
N GLY A 44 12.44 1.91 -2.48
CA GLY A 44 12.45 3.38 -2.56
C GLY A 44 12.89 3.93 -3.91
N THR A 45 13.71 3.17 -4.62
CA THR A 45 14.36 3.58 -5.87
C THR A 45 13.91 2.72 -7.05
N GLU A 46 14.19 3.19 -8.25
CA GLU A 46 14.00 2.41 -9.47
C GLU A 46 15.03 1.27 -9.53
N ILE A 47 14.58 0.08 -9.91
CA ILE A 47 15.45 -1.09 -10.09
C ILE A 47 15.32 -1.53 -11.55
N LEU A 48 16.46 -1.59 -12.24
CA LEU A 48 16.60 -2.03 -13.62
C LEU A 48 17.47 -3.29 -13.74
N ALA A 49 18.26 -3.60 -12.70
CA ALA A 49 18.99 -4.86 -12.62
C ALA A 49 18.00 -6.03 -12.77
N PRO A 50 18.22 -6.95 -13.73
CA PRO A 50 17.33 -8.08 -13.93
C PRO A 50 17.40 -9.04 -12.73
N PRO A 51 16.30 -9.75 -12.41
CA PRO A 51 16.33 -10.76 -11.37
C PRO A 51 17.29 -11.91 -11.74
N PRO A 52 17.91 -12.58 -10.76
CA PRO A 52 18.75 -13.74 -11.04
C PRO A 52 17.90 -14.87 -11.67
N PRO A 53 18.34 -15.48 -12.79
CA PRO A 53 17.51 -16.40 -13.57
C PRO A 53 17.21 -17.74 -12.86
N THR A 54 18.05 -18.13 -11.90
CA THR A 54 17.96 -19.44 -11.22
C THR A 54 17.57 -19.34 -9.75
N ALA A 55 17.53 -18.13 -9.18
CA ALA A 55 17.14 -17.95 -7.79
C ALA A 55 15.66 -17.62 -7.70
N THR A 56 14.94 -18.26 -6.79
CA THR A 56 13.63 -17.78 -6.34
C THR A 56 13.83 -16.98 -5.06
N PRO A 57 13.07 -15.89 -4.84
CA PRO A 57 13.15 -15.19 -3.56
C PRO A 57 12.63 -16.09 -2.46
N ALA A 58 13.41 -16.24 -1.40
CA ALA A 58 12.95 -16.90 -0.18
C ALA A 58 11.77 -16.22 0.55
N PRO A 59 11.63 -14.88 0.60
CA PRO A 59 10.65 -14.25 1.49
C PRO A 59 9.18 -14.41 1.06
N THR A 60 8.32 -14.54 2.07
CA THR A 60 6.85 -14.53 1.96
C THR A 60 6.31 -13.20 2.47
N LEU A 61 6.14 -12.23 1.56
CA LEU A 61 5.82 -10.87 1.94
C LEU A 61 4.42 -10.78 2.53
N TYR A 62 4.32 -9.99 3.61
CA TYR A 62 3.08 -9.50 4.20
C TYR A 62 2.76 -8.09 3.70
N GLU A 63 3.78 -7.27 3.48
CA GLU A 63 3.65 -5.88 3.01
C GLU A 63 4.69 -5.56 1.94
N LEU A 64 4.22 -4.91 0.87
CA LEU A 64 5.06 -4.36 -0.18
C LEU A 64 4.74 -2.87 -0.37
N THR A 65 5.77 -2.04 -0.24
CA THR A 65 5.73 -0.61 -0.53
C THR A 65 6.64 -0.30 -1.71
N LEU A 66 6.08 0.26 -2.78
CA LEU A 66 6.80 0.70 -3.96
C LEU A 66 6.75 2.23 -4.05
N LYS A 67 7.91 2.87 -3.86
CA LYS A 67 8.05 4.32 -4.08
C LYS A 67 8.21 4.70 -5.55
N ARG A 68 8.63 3.72 -6.38
CA ARG A 68 8.73 3.76 -7.84
C ARG A 68 8.10 2.51 -8.42
N SER A 69 7.55 2.61 -9.63
CA SER A 69 7.03 1.44 -10.33
C SER A 69 8.17 0.50 -10.75
N LEU A 70 8.02 -0.79 -10.47
CA LEU A 70 8.95 -1.82 -10.91
C LEU A 70 8.48 -2.46 -12.21
N ARG A 71 9.44 -2.98 -12.99
CA ARG A 71 9.14 -3.83 -14.14
C ARG A 71 8.43 -5.11 -13.68
N ALA A 72 7.62 -5.67 -14.57
CA ALA A 72 6.81 -6.85 -14.28
C ALA A 72 7.64 -8.10 -13.93
N ASP A 73 8.79 -8.30 -14.57
CA ASP A 73 9.72 -9.41 -14.28
C ASP A 73 10.30 -9.31 -12.86
N ILE A 74 10.73 -8.12 -12.46
CA ILE A 74 11.24 -7.84 -11.11
C ILE A 74 10.13 -8.05 -10.07
N LEU A 75 8.93 -7.52 -10.33
CA LEU A 75 7.80 -7.67 -9.41
C LEU A 75 7.34 -9.13 -9.29
N THR A 76 7.29 -9.86 -10.42
CA THR A 76 6.97 -11.30 -10.46
C THR A 76 7.97 -12.08 -9.63
N TRP A 77 9.25 -11.74 -9.76
CA TRP A 77 10.29 -12.34 -8.93
C TRP A 77 10.00 -12.07 -7.46
N ILE A 78 9.95 -10.81 -7.00
CA ILE A 78 9.74 -10.43 -5.59
C ILE A 78 8.50 -11.11 -4.97
N LEU A 79 7.43 -11.24 -5.75
CA LEU A 79 6.15 -11.77 -5.27
C LEU A 79 5.97 -13.27 -5.45
N ALA A 80 6.94 -14.01 -5.99
CA ALA A 80 6.82 -15.41 -6.36
C ALA A 80 6.24 -16.31 -5.25
N ASN A 81 6.60 -16.05 -3.98
CA ASN A 81 6.15 -16.80 -2.82
C ASN A 81 5.11 -16.06 -1.95
N SER A 82 4.56 -14.95 -2.43
CA SER A 82 3.72 -14.04 -1.63
C SER A 82 2.21 -14.12 -1.93
N VAL A 83 1.78 -15.09 -2.75
CA VAL A 83 0.35 -15.37 -2.97
C VAL A 83 -0.23 -15.91 -1.67
N GLY A 84 -1.37 -15.36 -1.23
CA GLY A 84 -1.99 -15.77 0.02
C GLY A 84 -1.39 -15.15 1.28
N THR A 85 -0.22 -14.50 1.22
CA THR A 85 0.44 -13.87 2.40
C THR A 85 0.47 -12.35 2.33
N LEU A 86 0.54 -11.75 1.13
CA LEU A 86 0.54 -10.30 0.97
C LEU A 86 -0.80 -9.74 1.44
N ARG A 87 -0.78 -8.78 2.38
CA ARG A 87 -1.96 -8.13 2.97
C ARG A 87 -1.99 -6.63 2.72
N ILE A 88 -0.83 -6.01 2.59
CA ILE A 88 -0.71 -4.55 2.45
C ILE A 88 0.08 -4.26 1.18
N LEU A 89 -0.49 -3.43 0.31
CA LEU A 89 0.15 -2.95 -0.89
C LEU A 89 0.11 -1.42 -0.92
N GLU A 90 1.27 -0.81 -1.04
CA GLU A 90 1.43 0.64 -1.19
C GLU A 90 2.13 0.97 -2.50
N LEU A 91 1.48 1.82 -3.30
CA LEU A 91 1.93 2.27 -4.61
C LEU A 91 2.02 3.80 -4.61
N MET A 92 3.23 4.34 -4.56
CA MET A 92 3.44 5.79 -4.58
C MET A 92 3.58 6.38 -5.98
N ASP A 93 3.78 5.53 -6.99
CA ASP A 93 3.89 5.94 -8.39
C ASP A 93 2.80 5.27 -9.25
N LEU A 94 2.69 5.68 -10.51
CA LEU A 94 1.68 5.16 -11.43
C LEU A 94 1.97 3.69 -11.79
N PRO A 95 1.06 2.75 -11.46
CA PRO A 95 1.25 1.35 -11.84
C PRO A 95 1.12 1.17 -13.36
N SER A 96 1.99 0.34 -13.95
CA SER A 96 1.93 -0.05 -15.36
C SER A 96 0.86 -1.12 -15.62
N ALA A 97 0.47 -1.30 -16.88
CA ALA A 97 -0.47 -2.35 -17.27
C ALA A 97 0.05 -3.75 -16.90
N ASP A 98 1.33 -4.02 -17.16
CA ASP A 98 1.95 -5.32 -16.85
C ASP A 98 2.01 -5.56 -15.33
N MET A 99 2.25 -4.52 -14.52
CA MET A 99 2.23 -4.61 -13.06
C MET A 99 0.86 -5.07 -12.55
N LYS A 100 -0.23 -4.57 -13.15
CA LYS A 100 -1.59 -5.02 -12.80
C LYS A 100 -1.73 -6.53 -13.02
N ASP A 101 -1.20 -7.07 -14.11
CA ASP A 101 -1.31 -8.50 -14.41
C ASP A 101 -0.56 -9.35 -13.38
N VAL A 102 0.62 -8.90 -12.96
CA VAL A 102 1.41 -9.53 -11.89
C VAL A 102 0.69 -9.46 -10.53
N LEU A 103 0.02 -8.35 -10.22
CA LEU A 103 -0.66 -8.16 -8.94
C LEU A 103 -2.02 -8.87 -8.85
N ARG A 104 -2.66 -9.18 -9.99
CA ARG A 104 -4.00 -9.79 -10.04
C ARG A 104 -4.15 -11.03 -9.12
N PRO A 105 -3.22 -12.01 -9.08
CA PRO A 105 -3.33 -13.18 -8.20
C PRO A 105 -3.27 -12.85 -6.70
N HIS A 106 -2.67 -11.72 -6.34
CA HIS A 106 -2.54 -11.28 -4.94
C HIS A 106 -3.77 -10.48 -4.48
N GLY A 107 -4.51 -9.87 -5.41
CA GLY A 107 -5.66 -9.00 -5.15
C GLY A 107 -6.60 -9.51 -4.06
N PRO A 108 -7.14 -10.75 -4.15
CA PRO A 108 -8.08 -11.27 -3.15
C PRO A 108 -7.56 -11.33 -1.70
N TYR A 109 -6.25 -11.25 -1.51
CA TYR A 109 -5.62 -11.32 -0.19
C TYR A 109 -5.23 -9.94 0.35
N ILE A 110 -5.27 -8.89 -0.47
CA ILE A 110 -4.97 -7.53 -0.04
C ILE A 110 -6.11 -7.01 0.84
N HIS A 111 -5.77 -6.60 2.06
CA HIS A 111 -6.68 -5.99 3.04
C HIS A 111 -6.43 -4.48 3.21
N SER A 112 -5.25 -3.97 2.86
CA SER A 112 -4.97 -2.54 2.78
C SER A 112 -4.28 -2.19 1.47
N LEU A 113 -4.83 -1.19 0.78
CA LEU A 113 -4.31 -0.67 -0.47
C LEU A 113 -4.10 0.83 -0.33
N ARG A 114 -2.91 1.31 -0.69
CA ARG A 114 -2.57 2.72 -0.60
C ARG A 114 -2.07 3.20 -1.95
N ILE A 115 -2.77 4.18 -2.52
CA ILE A 115 -2.48 4.68 -3.86
C ILE A 115 -2.22 6.18 -3.78
N PHE A 116 -0.99 6.58 -4.11
CA PHE A 116 -0.64 7.99 -4.16
C PHE A 116 -1.11 8.65 -5.47
N ARG A 117 -1.07 7.93 -6.60
CA ARG A 117 -1.52 8.42 -7.91
C ARG A 117 -2.62 7.52 -8.48
N PHE A 118 -3.86 7.99 -8.42
CA PHE A 118 -4.98 7.21 -8.93
C PHE A 118 -5.08 7.28 -10.46
N SER A 119 -5.17 6.13 -11.10
CA SER A 119 -5.22 5.96 -12.55
C SER A 119 -6.17 4.82 -12.91
N HIS A 120 -6.54 4.67 -14.19
CA HIS A 120 -7.37 3.54 -14.62
C HIS A 120 -6.75 2.17 -14.28
N THR A 121 -5.43 2.07 -14.34
CA THR A 121 -4.68 0.88 -13.91
C THR A 121 -4.82 0.67 -12.40
N ALA A 122 -4.63 1.72 -11.61
CA ALA A 122 -4.76 1.65 -10.15
C ALA A 122 -6.19 1.26 -9.73
N ALA A 123 -7.21 1.83 -10.40
CA ALA A 123 -8.61 1.45 -10.20
C ALA A 123 -8.87 -0.03 -10.58
N SER A 124 -8.18 -0.55 -11.60
CA SER A 124 -8.29 -1.96 -11.95
C SER A 124 -7.62 -2.89 -10.94
N ILE A 125 -6.51 -2.46 -10.31
CA ILE A 125 -5.89 -3.19 -9.19
C ILE A 125 -6.85 -3.19 -8.00
N LEU A 126 -7.40 -2.02 -7.64
CA LEU A 126 -8.38 -1.86 -6.57
C LEU A 126 -9.58 -2.82 -6.71
N ARG A 127 -10.13 -2.97 -7.93
CA ARG A 127 -11.23 -3.91 -8.19
C ARG A 127 -10.87 -5.38 -7.98
N SER A 128 -9.60 -5.75 -8.06
CA SER A 128 -9.16 -7.13 -7.76
C SER A 128 -9.07 -7.41 -6.25
N CYS A 129 -9.09 -6.36 -5.42
CA CYS A 129 -8.96 -6.48 -3.98
C CYS A 129 -10.32 -6.69 -3.32
N ILE A 130 -10.92 -7.85 -3.52
CA ILE A 130 -12.30 -8.12 -3.06
C ILE A 130 -12.47 -8.15 -1.54
N ASN A 131 -11.39 -8.37 -0.78
CA ASN A 131 -11.38 -8.40 0.69
C ASN A 131 -10.72 -7.15 1.30
N LEU A 132 -10.69 -6.04 0.55
CA LEU A 132 -10.05 -4.80 0.96
C LEU A 132 -10.79 -4.14 2.12
N LYS A 133 -10.13 -3.94 3.26
CA LYS A 133 -10.69 -3.29 4.46
C LYS A 133 -10.31 -1.82 4.56
N GLU A 134 -9.08 -1.48 4.18
CA GLU A 134 -8.55 -0.12 4.23
C GLU A 134 -8.16 0.35 2.83
N PHE A 135 -8.61 1.55 2.47
CA PHE A 135 -8.18 2.23 1.26
C PHE A 135 -7.67 3.64 1.57
N VAL A 136 -6.41 3.90 1.23
CA VAL A 136 -5.77 5.20 1.38
C VAL A 136 -5.51 5.80 0.01
N LEU A 137 -5.95 7.05 -0.17
CA LEU A 137 -5.84 7.76 -1.44
C LEU A 137 -5.33 9.18 -1.19
N SER A 138 -4.30 9.60 -1.94
CA SER A 138 -3.81 10.98 -1.89
C SER A 138 -4.79 11.95 -2.56
N SER A 139 -5.02 11.78 -3.86
CA SER A 139 -5.96 12.65 -4.58
C SER A 139 -6.56 11.96 -5.80
N LEU A 140 -7.71 12.47 -6.23
CA LEU A 140 -8.31 12.11 -7.50
C LEU A 140 -7.84 13.11 -8.58
N PRO A 141 -7.31 12.64 -9.71
CA PRO A 141 -7.08 13.52 -10.84
C PRO A 141 -8.42 13.98 -11.42
N VAL A 142 -8.48 15.23 -11.91
CA VAL A 142 -9.70 15.85 -12.48
C VAL A 142 -10.28 15.00 -13.62
N MET A 143 -9.42 14.40 -14.44
CA MET A 143 -9.78 13.52 -15.56
C MET A 143 -9.49 12.04 -15.22
N GLY A 144 -9.60 11.67 -13.95
CA GLY A 144 -9.32 10.33 -13.45
C GLY A 144 -10.48 9.36 -13.63
N PRO A 145 -10.25 8.05 -13.41
CA PRO A 145 -11.34 7.12 -13.24
C PRO A 145 -12.22 7.53 -12.05
N SER A 146 -13.52 7.31 -12.18
CA SER A 146 -14.45 7.43 -11.07
C SER A 146 -14.16 6.39 -9.98
N LEU A 147 -14.57 6.70 -8.75
CA LEU A 147 -14.58 5.76 -7.62
C LEU A 147 -15.83 4.88 -7.61
N ASP A 148 -16.49 4.69 -8.75
CA ASP A 148 -17.63 3.77 -8.84
C ASP A 148 -17.17 2.32 -8.67
N ASN A 149 -18.05 1.49 -8.09
CA ASN A 149 -17.83 0.05 -7.90
C ASN A 149 -16.57 -0.27 -7.06
N LEU A 150 -16.33 0.49 -5.99
CA LEU A 150 -15.32 0.11 -5.00
C LEU A 150 -15.69 -1.24 -4.35
N PRO A 151 -14.70 -2.03 -3.89
CA PRO A 151 -14.95 -3.24 -3.12
C PRO A 151 -15.89 -2.96 -1.94
N PRO A 152 -17.00 -3.71 -1.78
CA PRO A 152 -17.97 -3.48 -0.71
C PRO A 152 -17.43 -3.86 0.67
N SER A 153 -16.24 -4.44 0.74
CA SER A 153 -15.54 -4.82 1.98
C SER A 153 -14.80 -3.67 2.65
N ILE A 154 -14.72 -2.48 2.01
CA ILE A 154 -13.99 -1.35 2.56
C ILE A 154 -14.71 -0.81 3.80
N GLU A 155 -13.98 -0.82 4.92
CA GLU A 155 -14.45 -0.31 6.22
C GLU A 155 -13.77 1.02 6.58
N HIS A 156 -12.58 1.28 6.04
CA HIS A 156 -11.77 2.44 6.37
C HIS A 156 -11.31 3.16 5.11
N PHE A 157 -11.69 4.43 4.97
CA PHE A 157 -11.25 5.28 3.87
C PHE A 157 -10.43 6.45 4.42
N ASN A 158 -9.26 6.69 3.84
CA ASN A 158 -8.39 7.81 4.22
C ASN A 158 -8.00 8.63 2.98
N LEU A 159 -8.40 9.90 2.97
CA LEU A 159 -8.07 10.88 1.95
C LEU A 159 -6.95 11.81 2.43
N ILE A 160 -5.85 11.87 1.68
CA ILE A 160 -4.67 12.67 2.02
C ILE A 160 -4.49 13.78 0.99
N SER A 161 -5.15 14.91 1.20
CA SER A 161 -5.15 15.99 0.21
C SER A 161 -3.84 16.78 0.19
N HIS A 162 -2.94 16.50 -0.75
CA HIS A 162 -1.76 17.34 -0.97
C HIS A 162 -2.03 18.59 -1.82
N ALA A 163 -3.19 18.67 -2.46
CA ALA A 163 -3.59 19.83 -3.25
C ALA A 163 -4.40 20.81 -2.38
N LEU A 164 -4.21 22.12 -2.60
CA LEU A 164 -4.93 23.17 -1.87
C LEU A 164 -6.46 23.12 -2.07
N SER A 165 -6.94 22.41 -3.11
CA SER A 165 -8.35 22.42 -3.51
C SER A 165 -8.84 21.07 -4.07
N THR A 166 -8.80 19.99 -3.27
CA THR A 166 -9.46 18.73 -3.69
C THR A 166 -10.93 18.78 -3.28
N PRO A 167 -11.89 18.88 -4.22
CA PRO A 167 -13.30 18.86 -3.87
C PRO A 167 -13.68 17.50 -3.28
N LEU A 168 -14.55 17.50 -2.26
CA LEU A 168 -14.97 16.29 -1.56
C LEU A 168 -16.20 15.63 -2.19
N SER A 169 -16.90 16.32 -3.08
CA SER A 169 -18.10 15.82 -3.75
C SER A 169 -17.95 14.42 -4.37
N PRO A 170 -16.83 14.06 -5.03
CA PRO A 170 -16.65 12.71 -5.58
C PRO A 170 -16.64 11.57 -4.55
N PHE A 171 -16.42 11.89 -3.27
CA PHE A 171 -16.34 10.90 -2.19
C PHE A 171 -17.68 10.69 -1.48
N ILE A 172 -18.68 11.53 -1.73
CA ILE A 172 -20.03 11.42 -1.14
C ILE A 172 -20.66 10.03 -1.37
N PRO A 173 -20.64 9.45 -2.59
CA PRO A 173 -21.22 8.14 -2.82
C PRO A 173 -20.60 7.03 -1.95
N LEU A 174 -19.34 7.17 -1.55
CA LEU A 174 -18.63 6.18 -0.74
C LEU A 174 -19.29 5.98 0.62
N ILE A 175 -19.71 7.07 1.28
CA ILE A 175 -20.33 7.02 2.61
C ILE A 175 -21.70 6.33 2.56
N VAL A 176 -22.39 6.48 1.43
CA VAL A 176 -23.74 5.92 1.25
C VAL A 176 -23.68 4.45 0.83
N LEU A 177 -22.72 4.09 -0.02
CA LEU A 177 -22.69 2.78 -0.70
C LEU A 177 -21.83 1.73 0.02
N LEU A 178 -20.87 2.15 0.84
CA LEU A 178 -19.93 1.25 1.50
C LEU A 178 -20.25 1.14 3.00
N PRO A 179 -19.93 0.00 3.64
CA PRO A 179 -20.09 -0.19 5.09
C PRO A 179 -18.94 0.49 5.86
N LEU A 180 -18.70 1.77 5.59
CA LEU A 180 -17.61 2.51 6.21
C LEU A 180 -17.81 2.63 7.72
N LYS A 181 -16.76 2.32 8.47
CA LYS A 181 -16.63 2.60 9.90
C LYS A 181 -15.94 3.94 10.12
N THR A 182 -14.97 4.26 9.27
CA THR A 182 -14.19 5.50 9.40
C THR A 182 -13.97 6.18 8.06
N PHE A 183 -14.11 7.50 8.05
CA PHE A 183 -13.66 8.37 6.96
C PHE A 183 -12.66 9.37 7.53
N THR A 184 -11.43 9.36 7.02
CA THR A 184 -10.35 10.24 7.48
C THR A 184 -9.98 11.22 6.38
N CYS A 185 -9.81 12.49 6.74
CA CYS A 185 -9.30 13.54 5.87
C CYS A 185 -8.48 14.56 6.65
N ASP A 186 -7.66 15.33 5.93
CA ASP A 186 -6.80 16.34 6.53
C ASP A 186 -7.59 17.60 6.96
N LYS A 187 -6.99 18.42 7.83
CA LYS A 187 -7.59 19.67 8.34
C LYS A 187 -8.06 20.63 7.23
N GLY A 188 -7.36 20.68 6.11
CA GLY A 188 -7.71 21.53 4.96
C GLY A 188 -9.00 21.11 4.26
N SER A 189 -9.43 19.87 4.44
CA SER A 189 -10.67 19.32 3.88
C SER A 189 -11.93 20.04 4.41
N LYS A 190 -11.88 20.62 5.62
CA LYS A 190 -13.00 21.38 6.21
C LYS A 190 -13.42 22.60 5.37
N SER A 191 -12.50 23.17 4.62
CA SER A 191 -12.74 24.34 3.77
C SER A 191 -13.16 23.97 2.34
N GLN A 192 -13.24 22.67 2.01
CA GLN A 192 -13.48 22.21 0.65
C GLN A 192 -14.98 22.06 0.33
N PRO A 193 -15.39 22.33 -0.92
CA PRO A 193 -16.75 22.06 -1.36
C PRO A 193 -17.12 20.59 -1.12
N GLY A 194 -18.28 20.39 -0.49
CA GLY A 194 -18.82 19.06 -0.16
C GLY A 194 -18.53 18.58 1.26
N PHE A 195 -17.70 19.28 2.04
CA PHE A 195 -17.40 18.86 3.43
C PHE A 195 -18.65 18.73 4.31
N ASP A 196 -19.54 19.72 4.30
CA ASP A 196 -20.78 19.68 5.09
C ASP A 196 -21.68 18.48 4.74
N ALA A 197 -21.66 18.06 3.46
CA ALA A 197 -22.39 16.89 3.01
C ALA A 197 -21.75 15.60 3.54
N ILE A 198 -20.41 15.50 3.46
CA ILE A 198 -19.63 14.39 4.06
C ILE A 198 -19.91 14.29 5.56
N GLU A 199 -19.80 15.39 6.30
CA GLU A 199 -20.03 15.41 7.76
C GLU A 199 -21.43 14.96 8.12
N ARG A 200 -22.45 15.52 7.45
CA ARG A 200 -23.84 15.14 7.67
C ARG A 200 -24.08 13.66 7.37
N LEU A 201 -23.56 13.16 6.25
CA LEU A 201 -23.73 11.76 5.87
C LEU A 201 -22.99 10.81 6.82
N CYS A 202 -21.77 11.13 7.23
CA CYS A 202 -21.05 10.36 8.23
C CYS A 202 -21.87 10.24 9.52
N ARG A 203 -22.45 11.34 10.00
CA ARG A 203 -23.33 11.33 11.18
C ARG A 203 -24.58 10.47 10.99
N THR A 204 -25.25 10.60 9.85
CA THR A 204 -26.46 9.82 9.53
C THR A 204 -26.19 8.33 9.43
N HIS A 205 -25.05 7.94 8.87
CA HIS A 205 -24.69 6.54 8.64
C HIS A 205 -23.83 5.92 9.75
N GLY A 206 -23.55 6.66 10.83
CA GLY A 206 -22.73 6.17 11.95
C GLY A 206 -21.24 5.97 11.60
N VAL A 207 -20.74 6.66 10.57
CA VAL A 207 -19.33 6.64 10.17
C VAL A 207 -18.55 7.65 11.02
N ALA A 208 -17.47 7.22 11.66
CA ALA A 208 -16.58 8.12 12.39
C ALA A 208 -15.78 8.98 11.41
N LEU A 209 -15.97 10.30 11.47
CA LEU A 209 -15.24 11.27 10.66
C LEU A 209 -14.04 11.83 11.44
N PHE A 210 -12.84 11.68 10.88
CA PHE A 210 -11.61 12.28 11.40
C PHE A 210 -11.11 13.35 10.43
N ALA A 211 -11.46 14.61 10.68
CA ALA A 211 -11.17 15.74 9.77
C ALA A 211 -10.01 16.63 10.22
N ASP A 212 -9.17 16.16 11.15
CA ASP A 212 -7.98 16.86 11.65
C ASP A 212 -6.72 15.98 11.55
N ALA A 213 -6.76 14.96 10.68
CA ALA A 213 -5.63 14.09 10.49
C ALA A 213 -4.42 14.87 9.91
N PRO A 214 -3.19 14.50 10.30
CA PRO A 214 -2.01 15.07 9.67
C PRO A 214 -2.03 14.73 8.17
N ASN A 215 -1.72 15.71 7.33
CA ASN A 215 -1.59 15.54 5.89
C ASN A 215 -0.26 14.84 5.53
N LEU A 216 -0.03 13.69 6.15
CA LEU A 216 1.16 12.88 6.02
C LEU A 216 0.76 11.51 5.51
N TRP A 217 1.56 11.01 4.57
CA TRP A 217 1.41 9.63 4.13
C TRP A 217 1.62 8.68 5.32
N PRO A 218 0.80 7.61 5.46
CA PRO A 218 0.90 6.73 6.62
C PRO A 218 2.31 6.15 6.76
N ASN A 219 2.89 6.30 7.94
CA ASN A 219 4.17 5.73 8.31
C ASN A 219 3.96 4.89 9.57
N GLU A 220 3.99 3.57 9.42
CA GLU A 220 3.54 2.64 10.43
C GLU A 220 4.58 1.56 10.70
N ASP A 221 4.37 0.83 11.79
CA ASP A 221 5.29 -0.21 12.24
C ASP A 221 5.20 -1.47 11.36
N PRO A 222 6.33 -2.12 11.02
CA PRO A 222 6.35 -3.30 10.15
C PRO A 222 5.94 -4.56 10.94
N VAL A 223 4.67 -4.60 11.34
CA VAL A 223 4.07 -5.70 12.10
C VAL A 223 2.81 -6.21 11.41
N SER A 224 2.53 -7.51 11.58
CA SER A 224 1.31 -8.10 11.09
C SER A 224 0.15 -7.66 11.98
N VAL A 225 -0.91 -7.16 11.38
CA VAL A 225 -2.08 -6.65 12.10
C VAL A 225 -3.28 -7.59 11.99
N SER A 226 -4.08 -7.61 13.05
CA SER A 226 -5.38 -8.28 13.11
C SER A 226 -6.54 -7.35 12.67
N SER A 227 -6.33 -6.03 12.71
CA SER A 227 -7.33 -5.01 12.37
C SER A 227 -6.70 -3.76 11.75
N PHE A 228 -7.52 -2.98 11.04
CA PHE A 228 -7.22 -1.64 10.55
C PHE A 228 -8.12 -0.62 11.29
N LEU A 229 -7.78 0.67 11.35
CA LEU A 229 -6.56 1.33 10.88
C LEU A 229 -5.32 0.87 11.67
N ARG A 230 -4.19 0.69 10.99
CA ARG A 230 -2.91 0.41 11.67
C ARG A 230 -2.34 1.73 12.22
N GLY A 231 -1.57 1.63 13.31
CA GLY A 231 -0.89 2.76 13.93
C GLY A 231 0.50 2.39 14.42
N ARG A 232 1.23 3.40 14.90
CA ARG A 232 2.49 3.17 15.60
C ARG A 232 2.23 2.97 17.09
N SER A 233 2.95 2.05 17.70
CA SER A 233 2.85 1.78 19.13
C SER A 233 4.14 1.19 19.65
N THR A 234 4.56 1.59 20.86
CA THR A 234 5.67 0.93 21.56
C THR A 234 5.36 -0.53 21.89
N ALA A 235 4.07 -0.90 21.97
CA ALA A 235 3.63 -2.29 22.12
C ALA A 235 4.00 -3.17 20.90
N ASN A 236 4.34 -2.57 19.75
CA ASN A 236 4.76 -3.31 18.55
C ASN A 236 6.23 -3.70 18.57
N PHE A 237 7.06 -3.13 19.45
CA PHE A 237 8.51 -3.38 19.45
C PHE A 237 8.88 -4.87 19.54
N PRO A 238 8.22 -5.69 20.39
CA PRO A 238 8.51 -7.13 20.43
C PRO A 238 8.11 -7.87 19.15
N LEU A 239 7.23 -7.30 18.32
CA LEU A 239 6.68 -7.93 17.11
C LEU A 239 7.44 -7.57 15.84
N MET A 240 8.38 -6.61 15.90
CA MET A 240 9.16 -6.14 14.76
C MET A 240 10.35 -7.05 14.41
N ASN A 241 10.78 -7.91 15.34
CA ASN A 241 11.89 -8.85 15.19
C ASN A 241 11.42 -10.30 15.05
#